data_AF-A0A7X7H923-F1
#
_entry.id   AF-A0A7X7H923-F1
#
_cell.length_a   1.000
_cell.length_b   1.000
_cell.length_c   1.000
_cell.angle_alpha   90.00
_cell.angle_beta   90.00
_cell.angle_gamma   90.00
#
_symmetry.space_group_name_H-M   'P 1'
#
loop_
_entity.id
_entity.type
_entity.pdbx_description
1 polymer ?
#
loop_
_entity_poly.entity_id
_entity_poly.type
_entity_poly.pdbx_seq_one_letter_code
_entity_poly.pdbx_strand_id
1 'polypeptide(L)'
;MSDKIFDQVQNSSTCSTGEDLKLAKPKGLIDKIIIGFTSANIFITSVLLVILITSATFTRYVIQADLYGYDEWAKLLAMWLYFMGAAYGAYNESHVTADIIVAFTPDGIFRRSVIVLKDVISVGICLLFLFYAWDF
;
A
#
# COMPACT_ATOMS: atom_id res chain seq x y z
N MET A 1 -37.16 -0.70 -26.67
CA MET A 1 -36.33 -1.92 -26.61
C MET A 1 -34.96 -1.65 -25.98
N SER A 2 -34.36 -0.47 -26.22
CA SER A 2 -33.11 -0.03 -25.60
C SER A 2 -33.20 0.25 -24.09
N ASP A 3 -34.36 0.64 -23.55
CA ASP A 3 -34.52 0.90 -22.10
C ASP A 3 -34.39 -0.35 -21.24
N LYS A 4 -34.84 -1.51 -21.73
CA LYS A 4 -34.73 -2.79 -21.02
C LYS A 4 -33.27 -3.27 -20.88
N ILE A 5 -32.40 -2.82 -21.78
CA ILE A 5 -30.96 -3.12 -21.74
C ILE A 5 -30.25 -2.20 -20.73
N PHE A 6 -30.67 -0.93 -20.65
CA PHE A 6 -30.13 0.03 -19.68
C PHE A 6 -30.49 -0.33 -18.23
N ASP A 7 -31.72 -0.83 -17.98
CA ASP A 7 -32.12 -1.33 -16.65
C ASP A 7 -31.36 -2.61 -16.23
N GLN A 8 -31.00 -3.48 -17.19
CA GLN A 8 -30.20 -4.68 -16.89
C GLN A 8 -28.75 -4.34 -16.54
N VAL A 9 -28.16 -3.33 -17.22
CA VAL A 9 -26.81 -2.84 -16.90
C VAL A 9 -26.79 -2.21 -15.50
N GLN A 10 -27.81 -1.43 -15.14
CA GLN A 10 -27.93 -0.84 -13.79
C GLN A 10 -28.08 -1.92 -12.71
N ASN A 11 -28.85 -2.99 -12.94
CA ASN A 11 -29.07 -4.06 -11.97
C ASN A 11 -27.84 -4.99 -11.79
N SER A 12 -26.97 -5.09 -12.80
CA SER A 12 -25.64 -5.72 -12.64
C SER A 12 -24.62 -4.82 -11.94
N SER A 13 -24.76 -3.49 -12.03
CA SER A 13 -23.85 -2.53 -11.38
C SER A 13 -24.27 -2.16 -9.95
N THR A 14 -25.53 -2.31 -9.55
CA THR A 14 -25.95 -2.16 -8.14
C THR A 14 -25.49 -3.32 -7.24
N CYS A 15 -24.81 -4.33 -7.79
CA CYS A 15 -24.05 -5.34 -7.07
C CYS A 15 -22.54 -5.00 -7.03
N SER A 16 -22.18 -3.73 -6.96
CA SER A 16 -20.83 -3.30 -6.56
C SER A 16 -20.88 -2.03 -5.69
N THR A 17 -22.05 -1.69 -5.15
CA THR A 17 -22.19 -0.65 -4.14
C THR A 17 -22.16 -1.30 -2.75
N GLY A 18 -20.98 -1.27 -2.13
CA GLY A 18 -20.89 -1.18 -0.68
C GLY A 18 -21.15 -2.44 0.15
N GLU A 19 -21.08 -3.65 -0.41
CA GLU A 19 -21.20 -4.91 0.37
C GLU A 19 -20.07 -5.94 0.20
N ASP A 20 -18.94 -5.61 -0.46
CA ASP A 20 -17.76 -6.50 -0.47
C ASP A 20 -16.64 -6.08 0.51
N LEU A 21 -16.89 -5.07 1.34
CA LEU A 21 -16.20 -4.97 2.65
C LEU A 21 -16.85 -5.92 3.67
N LYS A 22 -17.33 -7.07 3.22
CA LYS A 22 -17.28 -8.28 4.04
C LYS A 22 -15.80 -8.60 4.16
N LEU A 23 -15.13 -7.93 5.11
CA LEU A 23 -14.04 -8.54 5.85
C LEU A 23 -14.50 -9.97 6.07
N ALA A 24 -13.89 -10.92 5.37
CA ALA A 24 -14.05 -12.33 5.65
C ALA A 24 -13.54 -12.46 7.08
N LYS A 25 -14.46 -12.25 8.02
CA LYS A 25 -14.17 -12.18 9.45
C LYS A 25 -13.48 -13.48 9.71
N PRO A 26 -12.17 -13.47 10.03
CA PRO A 26 -11.46 -14.71 10.17
C PRO A 26 -12.17 -15.51 11.25
N LYS A 27 -12.72 -16.65 10.84
CA LYS A 27 -13.44 -17.53 11.76
C LYS A 27 -12.45 -18.36 12.59
N GLY A 28 -11.16 -18.33 12.22
CA GLY A 28 -10.05 -18.96 12.95
C GLY A 28 -9.36 -18.03 13.93
N LEU A 29 -8.98 -18.57 15.10
CA LEU A 29 -8.11 -17.88 16.06
C LEU A 29 -6.75 -17.52 15.47
N ILE A 30 -6.24 -18.35 14.56
CA ILE A 30 -4.91 -18.20 13.96
C ILE A 30 -4.80 -16.90 13.17
N ASP A 31 -5.75 -16.60 12.31
CA ASP A 31 -5.77 -15.33 11.58
C ASP A 31 -5.78 -14.15 12.54
N LYS A 32 -6.65 -14.15 13.56
CA LYS A 32 -6.69 -13.05 14.53
C LYS A 32 -5.35 -12.86 15.27
N ILE A 33 -4.66 -13.96 15.57
CA ILE A 33 -3.31 -13.93 16.14
C ILE A 33 -2.29 -13.38 15.14
N ILE A 34 -2.33 -13.79 13.87
CA ILE A 34 -1.41 -13.32 12.81
C ILE A 34 -1.58 -11.82 12.55
N ILE A 35 -2.81 -11.33 12.39
CA ILE A 35 -3.08 -9.90 12.17
C ILE A 35 -2.70 -9.09 13.42
N GLY A 36 -2.98 -9.61 14.62
CA GLY A 36 -2.58 -8.98 15.87
C GLY A 36 -1.06 -8.87 16.00
N PHE A 37 -0.34 -9.96 15.71
CA PHE A 37 1.12 -9.97 15.73
C PHE A 37 1.73 -9.05 14.66
N THR A 38 1.17 -9.04 13.46
CA THR A 38 1.66 -8.18 12.36
C THR A 38 1.46 -6.71 12.67
N SER A 39 0.28 -6.32 13.15
CA SER A 39 0.00 -4.94 13.54
C SER A 39 0.84 -4.48 14.74
N ALA A 40 1.09 -5.35 15.72
CA ALA A 40 1.99 -5.07 16.82
C ALA A 40 3.43 -4.82 16.35
N ASN A 41 3.96 -5.67 15.45
CA ASN A 41 5.32 -5.48 14.91
C ASN A 41 5.47 -4.18 14.11
N ILE A 42 4.50 -3.82 13.28
CA ILE A 42 4.52 -2.56 12.53
C ILE A 42 4.55 -1.37 13.49
N PHE A 43 3.73 -1.40 14.54
CA PHE A 43 3.70 -0.33 15.52
C PHE A 43 5.02 -0.22 16.28
N ILE A 44 5.56 -1.35 16.77
CA ILE A 44 6.85 -1.38 17.49
C ILE A 44 7.98 -0.87 16.60
N THR A 45 8.11 -1.40 15.38
CA THR A 45 9.18 -1.02 14.44
C THR A 45 9.08 0.43 13.99
N SER A 46 7.87 0.94 13.76
CA SER A 46 7.63 2.36 13.43
C SER A 46 8.06 3.28 14.58
N VAL A 47 7.64 2.99 15.81
CA VAL A 47 8.03 3.78 16.99
C VAL A 47 9.55 3.73 17.20
N LEU A 48 10.17 2.55 17.06
CA LEU A 48 11.61 2.38 17.23
C LEU A 48 12.38 3.18 16.17
N LEU A 49 11.93 3.18 14.92
CA LEU A 49 12.54 3.94 13.82
C LEU A 49 12.43 5.45 14.05
N VAL A 50 11.28 5.95 14.55
CA VAL A 50 11.12 7.37 14.91
C VAL A 50 12.06 7.76 16.06
N ILE A 51 12.14 6.95 17.11
CA ILE A 51 13.05 7.19 18.24
C ILE A 51 14.50 7.20 17.76
N LEU A 52 14.86 6.27 16.87
CA LEU A 52 16.18 6.16 16.28
C LEU A 52 16.54 7.41 15.46
N ILE A 53 15.67 7.87 14.56
CA ILE A 53 15.93 9.11 13.79
C ILE A 53 15.99 10.32 14.73
N THR A 54 15.11 10.38 15.74
CA THR A 54 15.09 11.48 16.70
C THR A 54 16.37 11.51 17.54
N SER A 55 16.88 10.36 17.98
CA SER A 55 18.15 10.29 18.72
C SER A 55 19.34 10.63 17.82
N ALA A 56 19.37 10.14 16.57
CA ALA A 56 20.39 10.49 15.59
C ALA A 56 20.46 11.98 15.31
N THR A 57 19.31 12.60 15.06
CA THR A 57 19.22 14.05 14.83
C THR A 57 19.55 14.83 16.10
N PHE A 58 19.05 14.43 17.26
CA PHE A 58 19.37 15.06 18.54
C PHE A 58 20.88 15.05 18.83
N THR A 59 21.53 13.90 18.68
CA THR A 59 22.99 13.79 18.89
C THR A 59 23.77 14.62 17.87
N ARG A 60 23.34 14.64 16.61
CA ARG A 60 23.96 15.47 15.57
C ARG A 60 23.84 16.97 15.86
N TYR A 61 22.71 17.44 16.39
CA TYR A 61 22.52 18.86 16.69
C TYR A 61 23.08 19.31 18.05
N VAL A 62 23.10 18.44 19.07
CA VAL A 62 23.54 18.79 20.43
C VAL A 62 25.03 18.52 20.64
N ILE A 63 25.52 17.39 20.15
CA ILE A 63 26.88 16.89 20.44
C ILE A 63 27.80 17.13 19.23
N GLN A 64 27.26 17.57 18.07
CA GLN A 64 27.98 17.72 16.80
C GLN A 64 28.78 16.45 16.40
N ALA A 65 28.32 15.29 16.87
CA ALA A 65 28.89 14.00 16.57
C ALA A 65 27.83 13.13 15.89
N ASP A 66 28.25 12.31 14.93
CA ASP A 66 27.38 11.32 14.31
C ASP A 66 27.37 10.04 15.14
N LEU A 67 26.18 9.50 15.39
CA LEU A 67 26.00 8.23 16.10
C LEU A 67 26.56 7.08 15.25
N TYR A 68 27.77 6.63 15.60
CA TYR A 68 28.42 5.49 14.96
C TYR A 68 27.57 4.23 15.14
N GLY A 69 27.19 3.58 14.03
CA GLY A 69 26.36 2.38 14.03
C GLY A 69 24.86 2.61 13.78
N TYR A 70 24.38 3.86 13.74
CA TYR A 70 22.96 4.17 13.52
C TYR A 70 22.44 3.66 12.17
N ASP A 71 23.29 3.71 11.13
CA ASP A 71 22.93 3.39 9.76
C ASP A 71 22.57 1.91 9.57
N GLU A 72 23.27 1.02 10.27
CA GLU A 72 22.97 -0.42 10.29
C GLU A 72 21.64 -0.71 11.01
N TRP A 73 21.39 -0.04 12.14
CA TRP A 73 20.14 -0.19 12.88
C TRP A 73 18.94 0.32 12.09
N ALA A 74 19.07 1.47 11.42
CA ALA A 74 18.02 2.04 10.58
C ALA A 74 17.61 1.07 9.46
N LYS A 75 18.60 0.46 8.77
CA LYS A 75 18.36 -0.52 7.70
C LYS A 75 17.68 -1.78 8.23
N LEU A 76 18.10 -2.27 9.40
CA LEU A 76 17.52 -3.47 10.00
C LEU A 76 16.05 -3.26 10.42
N LEU A 77 15.72 -2.08 10.96
CA LEU A 77 14.34 -1.70 11.30
C LEU A 77 13.49 -1.47 10.05
N ALA A 78 14.04 -0.81 9.03
CA ALA A 78 13.35 -0.58 7.77
C ALA A 78 12.99 -1.89 7.06
N MET A 79 13.90 -2.89 7.09
CA MET A 79 13.65 -4.21 6.52
C MET A 79 12.50 -4.94 7.23
N TRP A 80 12.48 -4.92 8.56
CA TRP A 80 11.39 -5.52 9.34
C TRP A 80 10.04 -4.82 9.11
N LEU A 81 10.04 -3.49 9.09
CA LEU A 81 8.84 -2.70 8.80
C LEU A 81 8.31 -2.99 7.39
N TYR A 82 9.20 -3.14 6.40
CA TYR A 82 8.84 -3.44 5.01
C TYR A 82 8.12 -4.78 4.89
N PHE A 83 8.67 -5.86 5.45
CA PHE A 83 8.04 -7.18 5.35
C PHE A 83 6.68 -7.24 6.04
N MET A 84 6.58 -6.70 7.26
CA MET A 84 5.33 -6.74 8.00
C MET A 84 4.28 -5.79 7.40
N GLY A 85 4.71 -4.62 6.91
CA GLY A 85 3.86 -3.69 6.17
C GLY A 85 3.32 -4.31 4.88
N ALA A 86 4.15 -5.03 4.12
CA ALA A 86 3.72 -5.77 2.94
C ALA A 86 2.75 -6.89 3.30
N ALA A 87 3.01 -7.66 4.37
CA ALA A 87 2.10 -8.70 4.85
C ALA A 87 0.74 -8.14 5.30
N TYR A 88 0.72 -6.99 5.97
CA TYR A 88 -0.52 -6.32 6.38
C TYR A 88 -1.28 -5.74 5.18
N GLY A 89 -0.57 -5.17 4.21
CA GLY A 89 -1.17 -4.68 2.96
C GLY A 89 -1.75 -5.80 2.10
N ALA A 90 -1.02 -6.93 1.98
CA ALA A 90 -1.47 -8.13 1.30
C ALA A 90 -2.53 -8.92 2.09
N TYR A 91 -2.80 -8.62 3.36
CA TYR A 91 -3.96 -9.16 4.05
C TYR A 91 -5.24 -8.38 3.72
N ASN A 92 -5.12 -7.08 3.48
CA ASN A 92 -6.24 -6.20 3.17
C ASN A 92 -6.59 -6.22 1.67
N GLU A 93 -6.46 -7.37 0.98
CA GLU A 93 -6.60 -7.52 -0.49
C GLU A 93 -7.95 -7.02 -1.04
N SER A 94 -8.07 -5.70 -1.19
CA SER A 94 -8.50 -5.13 -2.45
C SER A 94 -7.27 -5.20 -3.34
N HIS A 95 -7.37 -5.99 -4.41
CA HIS A 95 -6.41 -6.02 -5.52
C HIS A 95 -5.74 -4.64 -5.69
N VAL A 96 -4.41 -4.53 -5.94
CA VAL A 96 -3.75 -3.24 -6.30
C VAL A 96 -4.17 -2.78 -7.72
N THR A 97 -5.42 -3.06 -8.07
CA THR A 97 -6.22 -2.23 -8.95
C THR A 97 -6.53 -1.03 -8.08
N ALA A 98 -5.99 0.17 -8.34
CA ALA A 98 -6.68 1.25 -9.05
C ALA A 98 -8.19 1.43 -8.76
N ASP A 99 -8.77 0.63 -7.86
CA ASP A 99 -10.19 0.45 -7.65
C ASP A 99 -10.74 1.55 -6.78
N ILE A 100 -9.89 2.26 -6.02
CA ILE A 100 -10.33 3.49 -5.35
C ILE A 100 -10.70 4.55 -6.40
N ILE A 101 -9.89 4.75 -7.44
CA ILE A 101 -10.17 5.74 -8.50
C ILE A 101 -11.30 5.23 -9.41
N VAL A 102 -11.34 3.93 -9.68
CA VAL A 102 -12.41 3.29 -10.47
C VAL A 102 -13.74 3.26 -9.72
N ALA A 103 -13.76 3.11 -8.39
CA ALA A 103 -14.97 3.12 -7.56
C ALA A 103 -15.59 4.53 -7.46
N PHE A 104 -14.77 5.58 -7.55
CA PHE A 104 -15.26 6.96 -7.65
C PHE A 104 -15.62 7.39 -9.08
N THR A 105 -15.30 6.58 -10.10
CA THR A 105 -15.53 6.93 -11.50
C THR A 105 -16.74 6.17 -12.05
N PRO A 106 -17.78 6.85 -12.56
CA PRO A 106 -18.92 6.18 -13.18
C PRO A 106 -18.50 5.34 -14.40
N ASP A 107 -19.18 4.22 -14.62
CA ASP A 107 -18.93 3.29 -15.73
C ASP A 107 -18.88 4.02 -17.08
N GLY A 108 -17.73 3.99 -17.77
CA GLY A 108 -17.53 4.67 -19.05
C GLY A 108 -16.09 4.65 -19.57
N ILE A 109 -15.83 5.38 -20.67
CA ILE A 109 -14.49 5.54 -21.29
C ILE A 109 -13.44 6.03 -20.27
N PHE A 110 -13.87 6.80 -19.26
CA PHE A 110 -13.01 7.30 -18.19
C PHE A 110 -12.37 6.18 -17.36
N ARG A 111 -13.12 5.14 -16.99
CA ARG A 111 -12.60 3.98 -16.25
C ARG A 111 -11.44 3.31 -17.00
N ARG A 112 -11.59 3.13 -18.31
CA ARG A 112 -10.56 2.52 -19.16
C ARG A 112 -9.33 3.43 -19.32
N SER A 113 -9.55 4.74 -19.36
CA SER A 113 -8.47 5.73 -19.43
C SER A 113 -7.62 5.74 -18.15
N VAL A 114 -8.24 5.63 -16.97
CA VAL A 114 -7.53 5.55 -15.68
C VAL A 114 -6.66 4.29 -15.58
N ILE A 115 -7.17 3.15 -16.05
CA ILE A 115 -6.39 1.89 -16.05
C ILE A 115 -5.17 2.02 -16.97
N VAL A 116 -5.36 2.52 -18.18
CA VAL A 116 -4.25 2.74 -19.13
C VAL A 116 -3.26 3.76 -18.58
N LEU A 117 -3.73 4.84 -17.94
CA LEU A 117 -2.87 5.83 -17.32
C LEU A 117 -1.99 5.21 -16.22
N LYS A 118 -2.56 4.36 -15.36
CA LYS A 118 -1.82 3.59 -14.36
C LYS A 118 -0.70 2.78 -15.03
N ASP A 119 -1.00 2.07 -16.12
CA ASP A 119 -0.04 1.22 -16.80
C ASP A 119 1.06 2.04 -17.46
N VAL A 120 0.71 3.19 -18.05
CA VAL A 120 1.66 4.15 -18.63
C VAL A 120 2.57 4.73 -17.55
N ILE A 121 2.04 5.10 -16.38
CA ILE A 121 2.84 5.59 -15.25
C ILE A 121 3.80 4.49 -14.79
N SER A 122 3.32 3.25 -14.65
CA SER A 122 4.16 2.12 -14.25
C SER A 122 5.29 1.86 -15.26
N VAL A 123 4.98 1.87 -16.56
CA VAL A 123 5.98 1.71 -17.63
C VAL A 123 6.95 2.89 -17.64
N GLY A 124 6.47 4.11 -17.41
CA GLY A 124 7.29 5.32 -17.32
C GLY A 124 8.30 5.26 -16.19
N ILE A 125 7.89 4.81 -14.99
CA ILE A 125 8.80 4.56 -13.88
C ILE A 125 9.85 3.51 -14.28
N CYS A 126 9.45 2.40 -14.89
CA CYS A 126 10.40 1.37 -15.32
C CYS A 126 11.43 1.91 -16.33
N LEU A 127 11.00 2.73 -17.29
CA LEU A 127 11.90 3.35 -18.28
C LEU A 127 12.85 4.37 -17.65
N LEU A 128 12.38 5.17 -16.68
CA LEU A 128 13.22 6.12 -15.96
C LEU A 128 14.35 5.39 -15.20
N PHE A 129 14.01 4.31 -14.50
CA PHE A 129 15.01 3.48 -13.83
C PHE A 129 16.00 2.86 -14.81
N LEU A 130 15.52 2.38 -15.96
CA LEU A 130 16.38 1.79 -16.99
C LEU A 130 17.36 2.83 -17.58
N PHE A 131 16.89 4.06 -17.80
CA PHE A 131 17.74 5.15 -18.29
C PHE A 131 18.82 5.52 -17.27
N TYR A 132 18.46 5.63 -15.99
CA TYR A 132 19.41 5.94 -14.92
C TYR A 132 20.43 4.80 -14.72
N ALA A 133 20.01 3.54 -14.88
CA ALA A 133 20.90 2.38 -14.79
C ALA A 133 21.89 2.28 -15.96
N TRP A 134 21.61 2.91 -17.10
CA TRP A 134 22.52 2.93 -18.25
C TRP A 134 23.63 3.97 -18.10
N ASP A 135 23.42 5.00 -17.27
CA ASP A 135 24.39 6.07 -17.01
C ASP A 135 25.43 5.71 -15.93
N PHE A 136 25.20 4.60 -15.20
CA PHE A 136 26.10 4.02 -14.18
C PHE A 136 26.82 2.77 -14.70
#